data_AF-W7XFC1-F1
#
_entry.id   AF-W7XFC1-F1
#
_cell.length_a   1.000
_cell.length_b   1.000
_cell.length_c   1.000
_cell.angle_alpha   90.00
_cell.angle_beta   90.00
_cell.angle_gamma   90.00
#
_symmetry.space_group_name_H-M   'P 1'
#
loop_
_entity.id
_entity.type
_entity.pdbx_description
1 polymer ?
#
loop_
_entity_poly.entity_id
_entity_poly.type
_entity_poly.pdbx_seq_one_letter_code
_entity_poly.pdbx_strand_id
1 'polypeptide(L)'
;MGQSHPKDNRRQVRGGIQIQLNKLAFVSNEVIQGMLYISLEEPFQGCFLQINLQGFEDVHYTYTTGSGENESTVYAKAMNNFLNYSMPIYDFSQGIGNQAFVIQPCQLSIPFQLVIAQQLPSSIQYFSNEHNKCSLKYLLTAQILSTEPNVRPVSGSQEIFIGQINQVQNLPNFTTSKQTPVVCCCCKSGEINYNMILNSRSFVPNEIINIRMNADLAQYRNTVKNFSVKLIGKLEMKAGSRYRDQIVNQFEKSTQFQINSKQVSQEIQLQIPSNLLLSSQGQLIQMNYYLQIIPDINSCCCVTNKSPHEMLIYINPNSNQILPFQSNQQYQPQSIPQNWNPVQLQQAQFNPMQYNQMQQQHLQNLAYEQKLYDNYLAIEPAKIKVDYQQEMLNTQQQNINQQQQIYQQPAQYYQNQIQANIVNGQQQQIYAAQNYNNNINQFNQVPGQEIPLGQPVMQDQNKVYI
;
A
#
# COMPACT_ATOMS: atom_id res chain seq x y z
N MET A 1 19.67 -10.53 2.08
CA MET A 1 19.51 -11.77 2.88
C MET A 1 18.18 -11.69 3.60
N GLY A 2 17.28 -12.65 3.39
CA GLY A 2 16.09 -12.75 4.23
C GLY A 2 16.55 -12.86 5.68
N GLN A 3 16.07 -11.98 6.56
CA GLN A 3 16.39 -12.11 7.97
C GLN A 3 15.81 -13.44 8.42
N SER A 4 16.69 -14.38 8.78
CA SER A 4 16.23 -15.64 9.33
C SER A 4 15.40 -15.34 10.56
N HIS A 5 14.29 -16.07 10.72
CA HIS A 5 13.45 -15.91 11.89
C HIS A 5 14.32 -16.00 13.15
N PRO A 6 14.24 -15.05 14.10
CA PRO A 6 15.17 -14.94 15.24
C PRO A 6 15.15 -16.14 16.21
N LYS A 7 14.27 -17.13 15.95
CA LYS A 7 14.11 -18.36 16.74
C LYS A 7 14.44 -19.64 15.96
N ASP A 8 14.83 -19.53 14.69
CA ASP A 8 15.21 -20.70 13.92
C ASP A 8 16.62 -21.13 14.35
N ASN A 9 16.71 -22.19 15.15
CA ASN A 9 17.99 -22.69 15.70
C ASN A 9 18.71 -23.65 14.75
N ARG A 10 18.20 -23.86 13.53
CA ARG A 10 18.85 -24.76 12.57
C ARG A 10 20.21 -24.20 12.15
N ARG A 11 21.17 -25.09 11.92
CA ARG A 11 22.49 -24.74 11.41
C ARG A 11 22.36 -24.06 10.04
N GLN A 12 22.98 -22.90 9.89
CA GLN A 12 23.15 -22.24 8.61
C GLN A 12 24.45 -22.70 7.96
N VAL A 13 24.37 -23.10 6.70
CA VAL A 13 25.52 -23.55 5.91
C VAL A 13 26.19 -22.34 5.28
N ARG A 14 27.53 -22.37 5.20
CA ARG A 14 28.30 -21.30 4.55
C ARG A 14 28.12 -21.36 3.03
N GLY A 15 27.57 -20.28 2.49
CA GLY A 15 27.22 -20.17 1.09
C GLY A 15 25.90 -19.44 0.87
N GLY A 16 25.44 -19.43 -0.38
CA GLY A 16 24.18 -18.78 -0.75
C GLY A 16 23.83 -18.98 -2.22
N ILE A 17 22.61 -18.56 -2.56
CA ILE A 17 22.12 -18.50 -3.93
C ILE A 17 21.82 -17.04 -4.26
N GLN A 18 22.28 -16.58 -5.41
CA GLN A 18 21.90 -15.30 -5.99
C GLN A 18 21.05 -15.55 -7.24
N ILE A 19 19.90 -14.89 -7.31
CA ILE A 19 19.03 -14.91 -8.49
C ILE A 19 19.33 -13.66 -9.30
N GLN A 20 19.83 -13.83 -10.52
CA GLN A 20 19.97 -12.74 -11.48
C GLN A 20 18.87 -12.83 -12.53
N LEU A 21 18.05 -11.79 -12.60
CA LEU A 21 17.01 -11.63 -13.62
C LEU A 21 17.44 -10.56 -14.62
N ASN A 22 16.93 -10.66 -15.86
CA ASN A 22 17.08 -9.60 -16.87
C ASN A 22 16.27 -8.35 -16.52
N LYS A 23 15.14 -8.52 -15.81
CA LYS A 23 14.29 -7.45 -15.29
C LYS A 23 13.55 -7.92 -14.04
N LEU A 24 13.05 -6.97 -13.25
CA LEU A 24 12.32 -7.25 -12.00
C LEU A 24 10.81 -7.07 -12.12
N ALA A 25 10.32 -6.67 -13.29
CA ALA A 25 8.93 -6.34 -13.49
C ALA A 25 8.39 -7.07 -14.73
N PHE A 26 7.35 -7.86 -14.48
CA PHE A 26 6.77 -8.78 -15.43
C PHE A 26 5.27 -8.52 -15.56
N VAL A 27 4.66 -9.04 -16.63
CA VAL A 27 3.21 -9.08 -16.78
C VAL A 27 2.70 -10.52 -16.70
N SER A 28 1.40 -10.71 -16.44
CA SER A 28 0.79 -12.04 -16.50
C SER A 28 1.07 -12.73 -17.84
N ASN A 29 1.23 -14.06 -17.85
CA ASN A 29 1.68 -14.88 -18.99
C ASN A 29 3.12 -14.64 -19.47
N GLU A 30 3.85 -13.70 -18.88
CA GLU A 30 5.24 -13.52 -19.23
C GLU A 30 6.11 -14.66 -18.68
N VAL A 31 7.23 -14.89 -19.34
CA VAL A 31 8.25 -15.83 -18.91
C VAL A 31 9.30 -15.09 -18.09
N ILE A 32 9.50 -15.52 -16.84
CA ILE A 32 10.64 -15.14 -16.02
C ILE A 32 11.84 -15.97 -16.46
N GLN A 33 12.89 -15.30 -16.93
CA GLN A 33 14.16 -15.92 -17.29
C GLN A 33 15.28 -15.33 -16.45
N GLY A 34 16.21 -16.19 -16.02
CA GLY A 34 17.33 -15.75 -15.21
C GLY A 34 18.43 -16.78 -15.06
N MET A 35 19.43 -16.40 -14.28
CA MET A 35 20.56 -17.24 -13.88
C MET A 35 20.57 -17.37 -12.36
N LEU A 36 20.77 -18.59 -11.88
CA LEU A 36 21.08 -18.88 -10.49
C LEU A 36 22.59 -18.98 -10.33
N TYR A 37 23.17 -18.18 -9.45
CA TYR A 37 24.56 -18.33 -9.02
C TYR A 37 24.59 -18.94 -7.63
N ILE A 38 25.23 -20.10 -7.50
CA ILE A 38 25.25 -20.89 -6.27
C ILE A 38 26.69 -20.97 -5.79
N SER A 39 26.96 -20.50 -4.57
CA SER A 39 28.26 -20.64 -3.91
C SER A 39 28.08 -21.47 -2.65
N LEU A 40 28.70 -22.64 -2.60
CA LEU A 40 28.77 -23.48 -1.40
C LEU A 40 30.23 -23.54 -0.92
N GLU A 41 30.47 -23.10 0.31
CA GLU A 41 31.82 -23.07 0.90
C GLU A 41 32.12 -24.31 1.75
N GLU A 42 31.09 -25.07 2.13
CA GLU A 42 31.20 -26.30 2.91
C GLU A 42 30.26 -27.39 2.34
N PRO A 43 30.51 -28.68 2.64
CA PRO A 43 29.64 -29.77 2.20
C PRO A 43 28.20 -29.58 2.70
N PHE A 44 27.23 -29.85 1.82
CA PHE A 44 25.80 -29.68 2.11
C PHE A 44 25.01 -30.95 1.75
N GLN A 45 24.28 -31.52 2.72
CA GLN A 45 23.46 -32.70 2.46
C GLN A 45 22.10 -32.30 1.90
N GLY A 46 21.96 -32.41 0.58
CA GLY A 46 20.77 -32.01 -0.16
C GLY A 46 20.86 -32.46 -1.62
N CYS A 47 19.71 -32.67 -2.27
CA CYS A 47 19.67 -33.24 -3.61
C CYS A 47 18.93 -32.40 -4.65
N PHE A 48 17.99 -31.54 -4.25
CA PHE A 48 17.15 -30.80 -5.20
C PHE A 48 17.33 -29.30 -5.10
N LEU A 49 17.61 -28.68 -6.24
CA LEU A 49 17.46 -27.25 -6.45
C LEU A 49 16.09 -26.98 -7.05
N GLN A 50 15.33 -26.09 -6.42
CA GLN A 50 14.03 -25.64 -6.93
C GLN A 50 13.91 -24.11 -6.86
N ILE A 51 13.00 -23.59 -7.67
CA ILE A 51 12.54 -22.19 -7.60
C ILE A 51 11.09 -22.18 -7.15
N ASN A 52 10.78 -21.33 -6.18
CA ASN A 52 9.43 -21.10 -5.69
C ASN A 52 9.02 -19.67 -6.03
N LEU A 53 7.88 -19.49 -6.70
CA LEU A 53 7.21 -18.21 -6.85
C LEU A 53 6.08 -18.14 -5.82
N GLN A 54 6.20 -17.21 -4.89
CA GLN A 54 5.23 -16.99 -3.83
C GLN A 54 4.51 -15.65 -4.03
N GLY A 55 3.23 -15.58 -3.68
CA GLY A 55 2.42 -14.36 -3.76
C GLY A 55 1.71 -14.09 -2.44
N PHE A 56 1.90 -12.88 -1.91
CA PHE A 56 1.41 -12.49 -0.59
C PHE A 56 0.55 -11.23 -0.68
N GLU A 57 -0.55 -11.21 0.05
CA GLU A 57 -1.31 -10.02 0.40
C GLU A 57 -1.18 -9.77 1.90
N ASP A 58 -0.98 -8.51 2.28
CA ASP A 58 -0.97 -8.04 3.65
C ASP A 58 -1.76 -6.73 3.70
N VAL A 59 -2.78 -6.68 4.56
CA VAL A 59 -3.58 -5.47 4.80
C VAL A 59 -3.55 -5.13 6.28
N HIS A 60 -3.42 -3.85 6.57
CA HIS A 60 -3.56 -3.28 7.90
C HIS A 60 -4.31 -1.95 7.76
N TYR A 61 -5.46 -1.83 8.40
CA TYR A 61 -6.21 -0.59 8.45
C TYR A 61 -6.91 -0.39 9.80
N THR A 62 -7.26 0.87 10.10
CA THR A 62 -8.06 1.22 11.26
C THR A 62 -9.36 1.88 10.85
N TYR A 63 -10.42 1.63 11.62
CA TYR A 63 -11.69 2.35 11.48
C TYR A 63 -12.37 2.48 12.83
N THR A 64 -13.20 3.51 12.99
CA THR A 64 -13.94 3.73 14.22
C THR A 64 -15.34 3.11 14.13
N THR A 65 -15.81 2.61 15.26
CA THR A 65 -17.14 2.02 15.45
C THR A 65 -17.83 2.70 16.63
N GLY A 66 -19.15 2.83 16.58
CA GLY A 66 -19.90 3.59 17.58
C GLY A 66 -20.02 5.07 17.23
N SER A 67 -20.53 5.87 18.19
CA SER A 67 -20.71 7.31 18.04
C SER A 67 -20.59 7.99 19.40
N GLY A 68 -19.97 9.18 19.43
CA GLY A 68 -19.82 9.98 20.66
C GLY A 68 -18.87 9.31 21.65
N GLU A 69 -19.24 9.28 22.93
CA GLU A 69 -18.42 8.71 24.01
C GLU A 69 -18.18 7.19 23.89
N ASN A 70 -18.97 6.51 23.05
CA ASN A 70 -18.84 5.07 22.78
C ASN A 70 -18.08 4.77 21.48
N GLU A 71 -17.26 5.70 21.00
CA GLU A 71 -16.41 5.48 19.84
C GLU A 71 -15.23 4.56 20.20
N SER A 72 -15.05 3.48 19.44
CA SER A 72 -13.94 2.55 19.58
C SER A 72 -13.19 2.41 18.27
N THR A 73 -11.85 2.50 18.32
CA THR A 73 -10.99 2.26 17.17
C THR A 73 -10.73 0.76 17.02
N VAL A 74 -11.09 0.22 15.87
CA VAL A 74 -10.86 -1.18 15.50
C VAL A 74 -9.64 -1.26 14.60
N TYR A 75 -8.71 -2.15 14.94
CA TYR A 75 -7.54 -2.48 14.14
C TYR A 75 -7.84 -3.75 13.34
N ALA A 76 -7.87 -3.62 12.03
CA ALA A 76 -8.10 -4.70 11.09
C ALA A 76 -6.78 -5.11 10.44
N LYS A 77 -6.46 -6.40 10.48
CA LYS A 77 -5.28 -6.96 9.84
C LYS A 77 -5.62 -8.30 9.22
N ALA A 78 -5.17 -8.54 8.00
CA ALA A 78 -5.25 -9.85 7.38
C ALA A 78 -4.06 -10.07 6.45
N MET A 79 -3.67 -11.34 6.33
CA MET A 79 -2.62 -11.79 5.43
C MET A 79 -3.15 -12.97 4.63
N ASN A 80 -2.73 -13.08 3.36
CA ASN A 80 -3.12 -14.17 2.48
C ASN A 80 -1.93 -14.59 1.61
N ASN A 81 -1.55 -15.86 1.66
CA ASN A 81 -0.57 -16.45 0.75
C ASN A 81 -1.33 -17.18 -0.36
N PHE A 82 -1.66 -16.45 -1.43
CA PHE A 82 -2.55 -16.94 -2.49
C PHE A 82 -1.81 -17.70 -3.60
N LEU A 83 -0.48 -17.65 -3.64
CA LEU A 83 0.33 -18.33 -4.64
C LEU A 83 1.54 -18.96 -3.97
N ASN A 84 1.72 -20.25 -4.21
CA ASN A 84 2.93 -20.98 -3.84
C ASN A 84 3.23 -22.01 -4.93
N TYR A 85 3.93 -21.58 -5.96
CA TYR A 85 4.28 -22.41 -7.12
C TYR A 85 5.75 -22.80 -7.07
N SER A 86 6.05 -24.09 -7.15
CA SER A 86 7.41 -24.63 -7.04
C SER A 86 7.79 -25.38 -8.31
N MET A 87 8.99 -25.10 -8.83
CA MET A 87 9.53 -25.68 -10.06
C MET A 87 10.91 -26.31 -9.82
N PRO A 88 11.09 -27.60 -10.14
CA PRO A 88 12.41 -28.25 -10.18
C PRO A 88 13.37 -27.58 -11.15
N ILE A 89 14.61 -27.36 -10.73
CA ILE A 89 15.68 -26.84 -11.61
C ILE A 89 16.77 -27.88 -11.86
N TYR A 90 17.28 -28.48 -10.79
CA TYR A 90 18.39 -29.43 -10.88
C TYR A 90 18.34 -30.51 -9.80
N ASP A 91 18.75 -31.73 -10.17
CA ASP A 91 18.94 -32.87 -9.26
C ASP A 91 20.43 -33.18 -9.14
N PHE A 92 21.02 -32.81 -8.00
CA PHE A 92 22.43 -33.05 -7.72
C PHE A 92 22.75 -34.54 -7.57
N SER A 93 21.76 -35.35 -7.19
CA SER A 93 21.91 -36.81 -7.07
C SER A 93 21.82 -37.55 -8.41
N GLN A 94 21.55 -36.84 -9.50
CA GLN A 94 21.44 -37.40 -10.86
C GLN A 94 20.44 -38.57 -10.94
N GLY A 95 19.31 -38.47 -10.22
CA GLY A 95 18.25 -39.47 -10.22
C GLY A 95 18.51 -40.70 -9.35
N ILE A 96 19.64 -40.77 -8.63
CA ILE A 96 19.95 -41.89 -7.73
C ILE A 96 19.00 -41.92 -6.52
N GLY A 97 18.33 -40.81 -6.21
CA GLY A 97 17.34 -40.73 -5.13
C GLY A 97 17.96 -40.92 -3.73
N ASN A 98 19.28 -40.75 -3.62
CA ASN A 98 19.99 -40.91 -2.35
C ASN A 98 19.71 -39.70 -1.44
N GLN A 99 18.94 -39.92 -0.38
CA GLN A 99 18.66 -38.88 0.62
C GLN A 99 19.91 -38.42 1.37
N ALA A 100 20.96 -39.24 1.44
CA ALA A 100 22.24 -38.90 2.04
C ALA A 100 23.24 -38.31 1.02
N PHE A 101 22.77 -37.81 -0.13
CA PHE A 101 23.64 -37.16 -1.10
C PHE A 101 24.24 -35.87 -0.52
N VAL A 102 25.56 -35.73 -0.62
CA VAL A 102 26.31 -34.57 -0.13
C VAL A 102 26.90 -33.82 -1.32
N ILE A 103 26.42 -32.58 -1.51
CA ILE A 103 27.00 -31.63 -2.46
C ILE A 103 28.32 -31.14 -1.88
N GLN A 104 29.41 -31.30 -2.62
CA GLN A 104 30.71 -30.79 -2.24
C GLN A 104 30.77 -29.26 -2.43
N PRO A 105 31.68 -28.54 -1.73
CA PRO A 105 31.91 -27.11 -1.97
C PRO A 105 32.10 -26.82 -3.46
N CYS A 106 31.35 -25.87 -3.99
CA CYS A 106 31.32 -25.58 -5.42
C CYS A 106 30.79 -24.17 -5.72
N GLN A 107 31.07 -23.71 -6.94
CA GLN A 107 30.49 -22.51 -7.53
C GLN A 107 29.79 -22.92 -8.83
N LEU A 108 28.49 -22.65 -8.94
CA LEU A 108 27.67 -23.08 -10.08
C LEU A 108 26.90 -21.90 -10.67
N SER A 109 26.63 -22.00 -11.97
CA SER A 109 25.68 -21.12 -12.67
C SER A 109 24.66 -21.97 -13.42
N ILE A 110 23.36 -21.77 -13.15
CA ILE A 110 22.29 -22.58 -13.75
C ILE A 110 21.21 -21.65 -14.33
N PRO A 111 20.94 -21.69 -15.65
CA PRO A 111 19.84 -20.94 -16.24
C PRO A 111 18.50 -21.54 -15.82
N PHE A 112 17.48 -20.69 -15.72
CA PHE A 112 16.11 -21.14 -15.49
C PHE A 112 15.09 -20.33 -16.28
N GLN A 113 13.93 -20.94 -16.47
CA GLN A 113 12.79 -20.33 -17.13
C GLN A 113 11.50 -20.74 -16.41
N LEU A 114 10.68 -19.77 -15.99
CA LEU A 114 9.43 -19.98 -15.27
C LEU A 114 8.30 -19.16 -15.92
N VAL A 115 7.17 -19.77 -16.26
CA VAL A 115 6.04 -19.08 -16.89
C VAL A 115 5.07 -18.57 -15.81
N ILE A 116 4.71 -17.29 -15.88
CA ILE A 116 3.74 -16.66 -14.97
C ILE A 116 2.32 -17.04 -15.39
N ALA A 117 1.47 -17.40 -14.41
CA ALA A 117 0.06 -17.67 -14.69
C ALA A 117 -0.71 -16.43 -15.15
N GLN A 118 -1.74 -16.64 -15.97
CA GLN A 118 -2.52 -15.57 -16.64
C GLN A 118 -3.27 -14.62 -15.69
N GLN A 119 -3.64 -15.07 -14.50
CA GLN A 119 -4.60 -14.38 -13.64
C GLN A 119 -4.00 -13.99 -12.29
N LEU A 120 -2.68 -13.77 -12.23
CA LEU A 120 -2.08 -13.24 -11.03
C LEU A 120 -2.44 -11.75 -10.86
N PRO A 121 -2.87 -11.32 -9.65
CA PRO A 121 -3.18 -9.92 -9.38
C PRO A 121 -1.97 -9.00 -9.52
N SER A 122 -2.21 -7.71 -9.80
CA SER A 122 -1.11 -6.74 -9.90
C SER A 122 -0.49 -6.51 -8.53
N SER A 123 0.85 -6.45 -8.48
CA SER A 123 1.56 -5.99 -7.30
C SER A 123 1.12 -4.57 -6.91
N ILE A 124 0.83 -4.39 -5.62
CA ILE A 124 0.35 -3.13 -5.06
C ILE A 124 1.14 -2.83 -3.81
N GLN A 125 1.49 -1.58 -3.62
CA GLN A 125 2.02 -1.09 -2.38
C GLN A 125 1.37 0.26 -2.08
N TYR A 126 0.65 0.32 -0.96
CA TYR A 126 -0.03 1.52 -0.52
C TYR A 126 0.27 1.77 0.96
N PHE A 127 0.70 2.98 1.29
CA PHE A 127 0.93 3.43 2.66
C PHE A 127 0.36 4.83 2.82
N SER A 128 -0.75 4.94 3.55
CA SER A 128 -1.27 6.24 3.99
C SER A 128 -0.61 6.69 5.28
N ASN A 129 -0.53 5.76 6.24
CA ASN A 129 0.09 5.93 7.54
C ASN A 129 0.45 4.56 8.11
N GLU A 130 1.03 4.51 9.32
CA GLU A 130 1.48 3.27 9.95
C GLU A 130 0.38 2.22 10.13
N HIS A 131 -0.86 2.70 10.30
CA HIS A 131 -2.04 1.90 10.58
C HIS A 131 -2.90 1.62 9.34
N ASN A 132 -2.69 2.31 8.21
CA ASN A 132 -3.48 2.20 6.99
C ASN A 132 -2.55 1.97 5.80
N LYS A 133 -2.30 0.69 5.53
CA LYS A 133 -1.37 0.22 4.52
C LYS A 133 -1.79 -1.14 3.97
N CYS A 134 -1.43 -1.40 2.73
CA CYS A 134 -1.53 -2.73 2.15
C CYS A 134 -0.38 -3.01 1.19
N SER A 135 -0.07 -4.30 1.03
CA SER A 135 0.95 -4.78 0.10
C SER A 135 0.48 -6.08 -0.55
N LEU A 136 0.55 -6.11 -1.87
CA LEU A 136 0.46 -7.32 -2.69
C LEU A 136 1.79 -7.48 -3.41
N LYS A 137 2.55 -8.52 -3.08
CA LYS A 137 3.93 -8.71 -3.56
C LYS A 137 4.23 -10.15 -3.95
N TYR A 138 5.25 -10.31 -4.80
CA TYR A 138 5.74 -11.62 -5.23
C TYR A 138 7.19 -11.83 -4.85
N LEU A 139 7.48 -13.01 -4.32
CA LEU A 139 8.83 -13.41 -3.93
C LEU A 139 9.25 -14.63 -4.75
N LEU A 140 10.33 -14.48 -5.49
CA LEU A 140 10.99 -15.57 -6.20
C LEU A 140 12.12 -16.10 -5.32
N THR A 141 12.02 -17.34 -4.87
CA THR A 141 13.00 -17.97 -3.98
C THR A 141 13.61 -19.19 -4.64
N ALA A 142 14.93 -19.19 -4.82
CA ALA A 142 15.68 -20.38 -5.20
C ALA A 142 16.22 -21.05 -3.93
N GLN A 143 16.12 -22.37 -3.84
CA GLN A 143 16.61 -23.10 -2.66
C GLN A 143 17.09 -24.49 -3.00
N ILE A 144 18.18 -24.91 -2.34
CA ILE A 144 18.60 -26.31 -2.29
C ILE A 144 18.01 -26.93 -1.03
N LEU A 145 17.14 -27.94 -1.21
CA LEU A 145 16.48 -28.60 -0.10
C LEU A 145 17.50 -29.43 0.71
N SER A 146 17.57 -29.15 2.01
CA SER A 146 18.30 -29.98 2.97
C SER A 146 17.55 -31.30 3.17
N THR A 147 18.27 -32.41 3.23
CA THR A 147 17.72 -33.69 3.72
C THR A 147 18.00 -33.90 5.21
N GLU A 148 18.82 -33.04 5.83
CA GLU A 148 19.05 -33.02 7.27
C GLU A 148 17.98 -32.17 7.98
N PRO A 149 17.34 -32.67 9.06
CA PRO A 149 16.23 -31.99 9.72
C PRO A 149 16.65 -30.70 10.47
N ASN A 150 17.92 -30.60 10.87
CA ASN A 150 18.45 -29.50 11.68
C ASN A 150 19.31 -28.51 10.88
N VAL A 151 19.28 -28.59 9.56
CA VAL A 151 20.04 -27.72 8.66
C VAL A 151 19.07 -26.90 7.82
N ARG A 152 19.33 -25.61 7.68
CA ARG A 152 18.51 -24.73 6.84
C ARG A 152 18.78 -25.02 5.36
N PRO A 153 17.74 -24.95 4.50
CA PRO A 153 17.97 -24.87 3.06
C PRO A 153 18.93 -23.73 2.72
N VAL A 154 19.86 -23.97 1.80
CA VAL A 154 20.64 -22.89 1.20
C VAL A 154 19.72 -22.19 0.21
N SER A 155 19.43 -20.90 0.41
CA SER A 155 18.44 -20.19 -0.38
C SER A 155 18.87 -18.77 -0.75
N GLY A 156 18.18 -18.24 -1.76
CA GLY A 156 18.26 -16.87 -2.23
C GLY A 156 16.89 -16.41 -2.66
N SER A 157 16.53 -15.16 -2.38
CA SER A 157 15.23 -14.61 -2.73
C SER A 157 15.35 -13.27 -3.44
N GLN A 158 14.46 -13.04 -4.40
CA GLN A 158 14.33 -11.82 -5.18
C GLN A 158 12.86 -11.42 -5.22
N GLU A 159 12.54 -10.22 -4.75
CA GLU A 159 11.20 -9.65 -4.93
C GLU A 159 11.03 -9.21 -6.38
N ILE A 160 9.87 -9.51 -6.96
CA ILE A 160 9.52 -9.13 -8.33
C ILE A 160 8.15 -8.46 -8.37
N PHE A 161 7.95 -7.61 -9.36
CA PHE A 161 6.67 -7.00 -9.67
C PHE A 161 5.96 -7.81 -10.76
N ILE A 162 4.67 -8.10 -10.57
CA ILE A 162 3.82 -8.71 -11.59
C ILE A 162 2.63 -7.78 -11.83
N GLY A 163 2.40 -7.39 -13.08
CA GLY A 163 1.23 -6.63 -13.51
C GLY A 163 0.17 -7.53 -14.13
N GLN A 164 -1.06 -7.44 -13.62
CA GLN A 164 -2.21 -8.18 -14.13
C GLN A 164 -2.67 -7.65 -15.48
N ILE A 165 -2.88 -8.55 -16.44
CA ILE A 165 -3.55 -8.22 -17.71
C ILE A 165 -5.03 -8.59 -17.58
N ASN A 166 -5.89 -7.60 -17.36
CA ASN A 166 -7.33 -7.81 -17.32
C ASN A 166 -7.87 -7.95 -18.75
N GLN A 167 -8.43 -9.12 -19.06
CA GLN A 167 -9.04 -9.38 -20.37
C GLN A 167 -10.42 -8.75 -20.45
N VAL A 168 -10.56 -7.74 -21.31
CA VAL A 168 -11.83 -6.99 -21.50
C VAL A 168 -12.57 -7.38 -22.78
N GLN A 169 -12.16 -8.45 -23.47
CA GLN A 169 -12.69 -8.82 -24.80
C GLN A 169 -14.22 -9.00 -24.83
N ASN A 170 -14.81 -9.38 -23.68
CA ASN A 170 -16.26 -9.61 -23.56
C ASN A 170 -17.03 -8.45 -22.93
N LEU A 171 -16.36 -7.34 -22.59
CA LEU A 171 -17.02 -6.18 -21.98
C LEU A 171 -17.43 -5.17 -23.05
N PRO A 172 -18.70 -4.74 -23.09
CA PRO A 172 -19.11 -3.71 -24.03
C PRO A 172 -18.40 -2.39 -23.71
N ASN A 173 -17.86 -1.74 -24.73
CA ASN A 173 -17.26 -0.40 -24.62
C ASN A 173 -18.30 0.71 -24.45
N PHE A 174 -19.58 0.37 -24.28
CA PHE A 174 -20.64 1.32 -23.99
C PHE A 174 -21.38 0.92 -22.72
N THR A 175 -22.07 1.89 -22.12
CA THR A 175 -22.98 1.68 -21.01
C THR A 175 -24.13 2.67 -21.09
N THR A 176 -25.33 2.20 -20.82
CA THR A 176 -26.52 3.03 -20.68
C THR A 176 -26.99 2.96 -19.25
N SER A 177 -27.29 4.09 -18.62
CA SER A 177 -27.87 4.09 -17.29
C SER A 177 -28.83 5.24 -17.11
N LYS A 178 -29.58 5.18 -16.02
CA LYS A 178 -30.45 6.26 -15.56
C LYS A 178 -29.98 6.73 -14.19
N GLN A 179 -30.13 8.03 -13.94
CA GLN A 179 -29.87 8.62 -12.63
C GLN A 179 -31.05 9.48 -12.23
N THR A 180 -31.38 9.45 -10.94
CA THR A 180 -32.46 10.24 -10.32
C THR A 180 -31.89 11.12 -9.20
N PRO A 181 -31.13 12.19 -9.52
CA PRO A 181 -30.58 13.07 -8.49
C PRO A 181 -31.70 13.66 -7.63
N VAL A 182 -31.59 13.53 -6.31
CA VAL A 182 -32.62 14.02 -5.39
C VAL A 182 -32.27 15.43 -4.96
N VAL A 183 -33.13 16.39 -5.33
CA VAL A 183 -33.04 17.80 -4.97
C VAL A 183 -34.13 18.09 -3.95
N CYS A 184 -33.75 18.19 -2.67
CA CYS A 184 -34.66 18.23 -1.51
C CYS A 184 -35.41 16.91 -1.23
N CYS A 185 -35.67 16.61 0.05
CA CYS A 185 -36.23 15.34 0.52
C CYS A 185 -37.65 15.03 -0.01
N CYS A 186 -38.40 16.02 -0.48
CA CYS A 186 -39.81 15.87 -0.88
C CYS A 186 -40.07 16.01 -2.39
N CYS A 187 -39.08 16.40 -3.20
CA CYS A 187 -39.31 16.80 -4.59
C CYS A 187 -38.78 15.77 -5.59
N LYS A 188 -39.69 15.15 -6.36
CA LYS A 188 -39.31 14.32 -7.51
C LYS A 188 -38.65 15.21 -8.57
N SER A 189 -37.35 15.01 -8.78
CA SER A 189 -36.53 15.83 -9.68
C SER A 189 -36.53 15.32 -11.14
N GLY A 190 -37.00 14.09 -11.38
CA GLY A 190 -37.00 13.45 -12.69
C GLY A 190 -35.79 12.53 -12.92
N GLU A 191 -35.60 12.09 -14.15
CA GLU A 191 -34.52 11.17 -14.57
C GLU A 191 -33.57 11.85 -15.56
N ILE A 192 -32.28 11.55 -15.43
CA ILE A 192 -31.25 11.83 -16.44
C ILE A 192 -30.87 10.48 -17.07
N ASN A 193 -31.02 10.35 -18.39
CA ASN A 193 -30.60 9.15 -19.11
C ASN A 193 -29.21 9.38 -19.70
N TYR A 194 -28.28 8.47 -19.41
CA TYR A 194 -26.91 8.49 -19.95
C TYR A 194 -26.72 7.36 -20.95
N ASN A 195 -26.00 7.66 -22.02
CA ASN A 195 -25.40 6.69 -22.93
C ASN A 195 -23.94 7.10 -23.15
N MET A 196 -23.03 6.34 -22.56
CA MET A 196 -21.59 6.59 -22.64
C MET A 196 -20.91 5.51 -23.46
N ILE A 197 -20.02 5.92 -24.35
CA ILE A 197 -19.21 5.06 -25.21
C ILE A 197 -17.74 5.43 -25.02
N LEU A 198 -16.89 4.42 -24.84
CA LEU A 198 -15.44 4.56 -24.74
C LEU A 198 -14.77 3.96 -25.97
N ASN A 199 -13.52 4.35 -26.22
CA ASN A 199 -12.65 3.65 -27.17
C ASN A 199 -12.23 2.25 -26.68
N SER A 200 -12.09 2.06 -25.36
CA SER A 200 -11.69 0.79 -24.74
C SER A 200 -12.22 0.67 -23.30
N ARG A 201 -12.10 -0.52 -22.72
CA ARG A 201 -12.27 -0.78 -21.27
C ARG A 201 -10.95 -1.07 -20.55
N SER A 202 -9.89 -1.28 -21.32
CA SER A 202 -8.54 -1.55 -20.84
C SER A 202 -7.65 -0.47 -21.38
N PHE A 203 -6.96 0.23 -20.47
CA PHE A 203 -6.03 1.28 -20.80
C PHE A 203 -4.69 1.02 -20.12
N VAL A 204 -3.66 1.72 -20.56
CA VAL A 204 -2.36 1.75 -19.90
C VAL A 204 -2.06 3.15 -19.33
N PRO A 205 -1.11 3.29 -18.39
CA PRO A 205 -0.66 4.61 -17.95
C PRO A 205 -0.23 5.50 -19.13
N ASN A 206 -0.50 6.82 -19.03
CA ASN A 206 -0.33 7.84 -20.08
C ASN A 206 -1.28 7.78 -21.27
N GLU A 207 -2.14 6.76 -21.38
CA GLU A 207 -3.10 6.66 -22.47
C GLU A 207 -4.24 7.69 -22.33
N ILE A 208 -4.81 8.10 -23.46
CA ILE A 208 -5.97 8.99 -23.52
C ILE A 208 -7.25 8.16 -23.65
N ILE A 209 -8.15 8.34 -22.70
CA ILE A 209 -9.51 7.80 -22.75
C ILE A 209 -10.34 8.76 -23.61
N ASN A 210 -10.93 8.24 -24.69
CA ASN A 210 -11.89 8.97 -25.50
C ASN A 210 -13.30 8.58 -25.06
N ILE A 211 -14.06 9.56 -24.58
CA ILE A 211 -15.38 9.38 -23.99
C ILE A 211 -16.39 10.12 -24.87
N ARG A 212 -17.32 9.39 -25.48
CA ARG A 212 -18.49 9.96 -26.15
C ARG A 212 -19.69 9.81 -25.24
N MET A 213 -20.20 10.91 -24.75
CA MET A 213 -21.30 10.94 -23.81
C MET A 213 -22.53 11.57 -24.47
N ASN A 214 -23.64 10.84 -24.42
CA ASN A 214 -24.96 11.38 -24.71
C ASN A 214 -25.79 11.40 -23.42
N ALA A 215 -26.36 12.55 -23.08
CA ALA A 215 -27.27 12.67 -21.94
C ALA A 215 -28.60 13.28 -22.38
N ASP A 216 -29.70 12.68 -21.93
CA ASP A 216 -31.05 13.20 -22.12
C ASP A 216 -31.63 13.68 -20.80
N LEU A 217 -31.86 14.99 -20.74
CA LEU A 217 -32.40 15.76 -19.62
C LEU A 217 -33.89 16.09 -19.81
N ALA A 218 -34.56 15.55 -20.83
CA ALA A 218 -35.96 15.88 -21.14
C ALA A 218 -36.91 15.64 -19.94
N GLN A 219 -36.63 14.60 -19.16
CA GLN A 219 -37.43 14.19 -18.00
C GLN A 219 -36.93 14.80 -16.68
N TYR A 220 -35.80 15.51 -16.68
CA TYR A 220 -35.22 16.14 -15.50
C TYR A 220 -35.73 17.58 -15.35
N ARG A 221 -36.22 17.93 -14.16
CA ARG A 221 -36.92 19.20 -13.91
C ARG A 221 -35.99 20.36 -13.59
N ASN A 222 -34.84 20.08 -12.99
CA ASN A 222 -33.89 21.11 -12.60
C ASN A 222 -32.90 21.41 -13.73
N THR A 223 -32.31 22.60 -13.70
CA THR A 223 -31.28 22.98 -14.68
C THR A 223 -29.95 22.35 -14.30
N VAL A 224 -29.33 21.61 -15.23
CA VAL A 224 -27.96 21.12 -15.09
C VAL A 224 -27.03 22.13 -15.77
N LYS A 225 -26.03 22.66 -15.05
CA LYS A 225 -25.09 23.67 -15.57
C LYS A 225 -23.98 23.03 -16.41
N ASN A 226 -23.41 21.97 -15.87
CA ASN A 226 -22.30 21.23 -16.47
C ASN A 226 -22.34 19.77 -16.01
N PHE A 227 -21.57 18.93 -16.67
CA PHE A 227 -21.22 17.61 -16.15
C PHE A 227 -19.74 17.59 -15.80
N SER A 228 -19.42 17.01 -14.65
CA SER A 228 -18.07 16.63 -14.26
C SER A 228 -17.84 15.16 -14.60
N VAL A 229 -16.82 14.86 -15.40
CA VAL A 229 -16.34 13.50 -15.64
C VAL A 229 -15.09 13.27 -14.82
N LYS A 230 -15.10 12.25 -13.96
CA LYS A 230 -14.01 11.93 -13.04
C LYS A 230 -13.47 10.54 -13.30
N LEU A 231 -12.15 10.38 -13.39
CA LEU A 231 -11.50 9.07 -13.23
C LEU A 231 -11.18 8.86 -11.76
N ILE A 232 -11.77 7.83 -11.15
CA ILE A 232 -11.61 7.50 -9.74
C ILE A 232 -10.99 6.12 -9.59
N GLY A 233 -9.86 6.04 -8.89
CA GLY A 233 -9.28 4.76 -8.44
C GLY A 233 -9.72 4.43 -7.03
N LYS A 234 -10.47 3.33 -6.85
CA LYS A 234 -10.91 2.82 -5.55
C LYS A 234 -10.05 1.62 -5.15
N LEU A 235 -9.29 1.78 -4.07
CA LEU A 235 -8.56 0.70 -3.40
C LEU A 235 -9.44 0.12 -2.30
N GLU A 236 -9.78 -1.15 -2.43
CA GLU A 236 -10.60 -1.90 -1.47
C GLU A 236 -9.70 -2.88 -0.71
N MET A 237 -9.72 -2.78 0.63
CA MET A 237 -8.97 -3.63 1.54
C MET A 237 -9.94 -4.43 2.42
N LYS A 238 -9.75 -5.75 2.46
CA LYS A 238 -10.59 -6.70 3.19
C LYS A 238 -9.79 -7.41 4.27
N ALA A 239 -10.28 -7.39 5.51
CA ALA A 239 -9.64 -8.08 6.62
C ALA A 239 -10.43 -9.29 7.14
N GLY A 240 -11.20 -9.97 6.27
CA GLY A 240 -12.06 -11.09 6.66
C GLY A 240 -13.47 -10.65 7.08
N SER A 241 -14.38 -11.60 7.29
CA SER A 241 -15.83 -11.33 7.37
C SER A 241 -16.31 -10.52 8.58
N ARG A 242 -15.46 -10.34 9.60
CA ARG A 242 -15.79 -9.61 10.83
C ARG A 242 -15.47 -8.11 10.74
N TYR A 243 -14.70 -7.71 9.73
CA TYR A 243 -14.23 -6.35 9.59
C TYR A 243 -14.98 -5.65 8.46
N ARG A 244 -15.11 -4.34 8.58
CA ARG A 244 -15.64 -3.51 7.50
C ARG A 244 -14.58 -3.36 6.42
N ASP A 245 -14.94 -3.57 5.17
CA ASP A 245 -14.04 -3.26 4.05
C ASP A 245 -13.70 -1.77 4.05
N GLN A 246 -12.42 -1.45 3.86
CA GLN A 246 -11.98 -0.08 3.72
C GLN A 246 -11.82 0.26 2.24
N ILE A 247 -12.51 1.30 1.80
CA ILE A 247 -12.42 1.82 0.44
C ILE A 247 -11.73 3.18 0.49
N VAL A 248 -10.62 3.31 -0.21
CA VAL A 248 -9.85 4.56 -0.31
C VAL A 248 -9.85 5.05 -1.75
N ASN A 249 -10.18 6.33 -1.94
CA ASN A 249 -9.99 7.00 -3.22
C ASN A 249 -8.50 7.35 -3.38
N GLN A 250 -7.81 6.59 -4.23
CA GLN A 250 -6.37 6.79 -4.50
C GLN A 250 -6.11 7.93 -5.47
N PHE A 251 -7.05 8.17 -6.37
CA PHE A 251 -6.87 9.10 -7.47
C PHE A 251 -8.20 9.70 -7.90
N GLU A 252 -8.19 10.99 -8.21
CA GLU A 252 -9.28 11.70 -8.85
C GLU A 252 -8.72 12.66 -9.89
N LYS A 253 -9.19 12.56 -11.14
CA LYS A 253 -8.97 13.59 -12.16
C LYS A 253 -10.27 13.92 -12.84
N SER A 254 -10.56 15.21 -12.92
CA SER A 254 -11.84 15.72 -13.41
C SER A 254 -11.68 16.59 -14.66
N THR A 255 -12.73 16.60 -15.49
CA THR A 255 -12.95 17.58 -16.54
C THR A 255 -14.42 17.96 -16.57
N GLN A 256 -14.73 19.16 -17.04
CA GLN A 256 -16.08 19.71 -17.07
C GLN A 256 -16.42 20.24 -18.47
N PHE A 257 -17.69 20.15 -18.84
CA PHE A 257 -18.22 20.78 -20.04
C PHE A 257 -19.63 21.33 -19.80
N GLN A 258 -19.92 22.45 -20.45
CA GLN A 258 -21.17 23.19 -20.28
C GLN A 258 -22.31 22.59 -21.09
N ILE A 259 -23.54 22.78 -20.62
CA ILE A 259 -24.76 22.26 -21.23
C ILE A 259 -25.57 23.41 -21.82
N ASN A 260 -25.85 23.34 -23.12
CA ASN A 260 -26.63 24.35 -23.84
C ASN A 260 -28.04 23.87 -24.22
N SER A 261 -28.35 22.58 -24.04
CA SER A 261 -29.58 21.94 -24.51
C SER A 261 -30.00 20.78 -23.60
N LYS A 262 -31.28 20.38 -23.66
CA LYS A 262 -31.80 19.23 -22.91
C LYS A 262 -31.26 17.88 -23.43
N GLN A 263 -30.83 17.84 -24.68
CA GLN A 263 -30.09 16.72 -25.23
C GLN A 263 -28.64 17.13 -25.38
N VAL A 264 -27.74 16.37 -24.78
CA VAL A 264 -26.32 16.68 -24.74
C VAL A 264 -25.59 15.56 -25.47
N SER A 265 -24.70 15.93 -26.38
CA SER A 265 -23.78 15.01 -27.05
C SER A 265 -22.39 15.64 -27.06
N GLN A 266 -21.44 15.04 -26.37
CA GLN A 266 -20.10 15.59 -26.18
C GLN A 266 -19.05 14.49 -26.30
N GLU A 267 -17.93 14.83 -26.94
CA GLU A 267 -16.69 14.04 -26.91
C GLU A 267 -15.69 14.68 -25.95
N ILE A 268 -15.10 13.85 -25.09
CA ILE A 268 -14.25 14.26 -23.98
C ILE A 268 -13.02 13.38 -24.00
N GLN A 269 -11.86 13.99 -23.75
CA GLN A 269 -10.60 13.28 -23.65
C GLN A 269 -10.06 13.38 -22.23
N LEU A 270 -9.63 12.24 -21.67
CA LEU A 270 -9.07 12.18 -20.33
C LEU A 270 -7.77 11.37 -20.36
N GLN A 271 -6.63 12.04 -20.12
CA GLN A 271 -5.34 11.36 -20.04
C GLN A 271 -5.13 10.69 -18.68
N ILE A 272 -4.75 9.42 -18.69
CA ILE A 272 -4.39 8.62 -17.52
C ILE A 272 -2.98 9.03 -17.06
N PRO A 273 -2.76 9.38 -15.78
CA PRO A 273 -1.42 9.66 -15.28
C PRO A 273 -0.47 8.47 -15.38
N SER A 274 0.84 8.74 -15.44
CA SER A 274 1.89 7.72 -15.45
C SER A 274 2.05 6.97 -14.13
N ASN A 275 1.74 7.61 -13.00
CA ASN A 275 2.06 7.14 -11.65
C ASN A 275 0.88 6.45 -10.94
N LEU A 276 -0.09 5.92 -11.70
CA LEU A 276 -1.20 5.17 -11.13
C LEU A 276 -0.81 3.74 -10.77
N LEU A 277 -1.41 3.23 -9.70
CA LEU A 277 -1.43 1.81 -9.42
C LEU A 277 -2.13 1.06 -10.57
N LEU A 278 -1.72 -0.17 -10.82
CA LEU A 278 -2.39 -1.01 -11.81
C LEU A 278 -3.69 -1.57 -11.23
N SER A 279 -4.65 -1.87 -12.10
CA SER A 279 -5.83 -2.64 -11.72
C SER A 279 -5.41 -4.00 -11.18
N SER A 280 -6.02 -4.41 -10.06
CA SER A 280 -5.68 -5.65 -9.37
C SER A 280 -6.93 -6.31 -8.80
N GLN A 281 -7.04 -7.62 -9.02
CA GLN A 281 -8.13 -8.47 -8.52
C GLN A 281 -7.62 -9.47 -7.48
N GLY A 282 -7.01 -8.95 -6.42
CA GLY A 282 -6.62 -9.74 -5.27
C GLY A 282 -7.80 -10.19 -4.43
N GLN A 283 -7.54 -11.11 -3.49
CA GLN A 283 -8.56 -11.61 -2.56
C GLN A 283 -8.78 -10.62 -1.41
N LEU A 284 -7.69 -10.10 -0.82
CA LEU A 284 -7.75 -9.08 0.23
C LEU A 284 -7.63 -7.66 -0.31
N ILE A 285 -6.97 -7.47 -1.46
CA ILE A 285 -6.64 -6.16 -2.02
C ILE A 285 -7.19 -6.07 -3.44
N GLN A 286 -8.08 -5.10 -3.69
CA GLN A 286 -8.61 -4.85 -5.04
C GLN A 286 -8.40 -3.39 -5.43
N MET A 287 -7.94 -3.16 -6.66
CA MET A 287 -7.78 -1.83 -7.21
C MET A 287 -8.64 -1.68 -8.47
N ASN A 288 -9.75 -0.97 -8.32
CA ASN A 288 -10.76 -0.79 -9.35
C ASN A 288 -10.81 0.67 -9.82
N TYR A 289 -10.94 0.89 -11.12
CA TYR A 289 -11.02 2.24 -11.69
C TYR A 289 -12.40 2.49 -12.31
N TYR A 290 -12.97 3.66 -12.03
CA TYR A 290 -14.30 4.05 -12.52
C TYR A 290 -14.22 5.39 -13.21
N LEU A 291 -14.87 5.51 -14.36
CA LEU A 291 -15.28 6.81 -14.89
C LEU A 291 -16.63 7.16 -14.28
N GLN A 292 -16.66 8.22 -13.48
CA GLN A 292 -17.88 8.75 -12.86
C GLN A 292 -18.35 10.00 -13.57
N ILE A 293 -19.63 10.08 -13.91
CA ILE A 293 -20.27 11.30 -14.40
C ILE A 293 -21.15 11.87 -13.29
N ILE A 294 -20.91 13.14 -12.97
CA ILE A 294 -21.59 13.86 -11.91
C ILE A 294 -22.20 15.15 -12.50
N PRO A 295 -23.54 15.27 -12.53
CA PRO A 295 -24.19 16.51 -12.96
C PRO A 295 -24.05 17.60 -11.89
N ASP A 296 -23.69 18.81 -12.32
CA ASP A 296 -23.78 20.03 -11.49
C ASP A 296 -25.17 20.63 -11.67
N ILE A 297 -26.00 20.47 -10.64
CA ILE A 297 -27.41 20.84 -10.69
C ILE A 297 -27.60 22.17 -9.99
N ASN A 298 -28.15 23.15 -10.72
CA ASN A 298 -28.53 24.43 -10.14
C ASN A 298 -29.76 24.24 -9.26
N SER A 299 -29.57 24.26 -7.94
CA SER A 299 -30.66 24.23 -6.98
C SER A 299 -30.35 25.10 -5.77
N CYS A 300 -31.40 25.66 -5.18
CA CYS A 300 -31.34 26.30 -3.87
C CYS A 300 -31.29 25.30 -2.70
N CYS A 301 -31.48 24.01 -2.95
CA CYS A 301 -31.48 22.94 -1.95
C CYS A 301 -30.27 22.00 -2.11
N CYS A 302 -29.94 21.25 -1.05
CA CYS A 302 -28.94 20.19 -1.11
C CYS A 302 -29.31 19.14 -2.17
N VAL A 303 -28.39 18.86 -3.08
CA VAL A 303 -28.50 17.82 -4.11
C VAL A 303 -27.74 16.60 -3.61
N THR A 304 -28.40 15.44 -3.57
CA THR A 304 -27.73 14.18 -3.25
C THR A 304 -27.57 13.33 -4.50
N ASN A 305 -26.31 13.04 -4.85
CA ASN A 305 -25.95 12.13 -5.92
C ASN A 305 -25.65 10.74 -5.34
N LYS A 306 -26.69 10.08 -4.82
CA LYS A 306 -26.54 8.77 -4.14
C LYS A 306 -26.08 7.64 -5.07
N SER A 307 -26.13 7.85 -6.39
CA SER A 307 -25.67 6.88 -7.38
C SER A 307 -25.17 7.65 -8.62
N PRO A 308 -23.89 8.08 -8.66
CA PRO A 308 -23.31 8.62 -9.88
C PRO A 308 -23.37 7.58 -11.00
N HIS A 309 -23.41 8.02 -12.26
CA HIS A 309 -23.21 7.10 -13.37
C HIS A 309 -21.75 6.64 -13.36
N GLU A 310 -21.50 5.35 -13.15
CA GLU A 310 -20.16 4.78 -13.08
C GLU A 310 -19.93 3.78 -14.20
N MET A 311 -18.71 3.78 -14.75
CA MET A 311 -18.26 2.82 -15.75
C MET A 311 -16.91 2.24 -15.33
N LEU A 312 -16.88 0.95 -15.03
CA LEU A 312 -15.64 0.22 -14.68
C LEU A 312 -14.68 0.19 -15.88
N ILE A 313 -13.41 0.53 -15.62
CA ILE A 313 -12.30 0.40 -16.55
C ILE A 313 -11.13 -0.28 -15.85
N TYR A 314 -10.17 -0.77 -16.63
CA TYR A 314 -8.96 -1.40 -16.13
C TYR A 314 -7.72 -0.63 -16.59
N ILE A 315 -6.78 -0.44 -15.66
CA ILE A 315 -5.45 0.12 -15.94
C ILE A 315 -4.46 -1.05 -15.92
N ASN A 316 -4.11 -1.53 -17.10
CA ASN A 316 -3.21 -2.65 -17.32
C ASN A 316 -1.75 -2.16 -17.45
N PRO A 317 -0.75 -3.02 -17.22
CA PRO A 317 0.65 -2.67 -17.43
C PRO A 317 0.92 -2.35 -18.91
N ASN A 318 1.74 -1.32 -19.16
CA ASN A 318 2.29 -1.08 -20.49
C ASN A 318 3.48 -2.02 -20.71
N SER A 319 3.35 -3.00 -21.61
CA SER A 319 4.42 -3.96 -21.91
C SER A 319 5.73 -3.30 -22.35
N ASN A 320 5.67 -2.11 -22.96
CA ASN A 320 6.83 -1.36 -23.42
C ASN A 320 7.42 -0.40 -22.37
N GLN A 321 6.69 -0.12 -21.29
CA GLN A 321 7.06 0.87 -20.28
C GLN A 321 6.88 0.33 -18.87
N ILE A 322 7.18 -0.94 -18.63
CA ILE A 322 7.24 -1.45 -17.26
C ILE A 322 8.43 -0.74 -16.60
N LEU A 323 8.14 0.41 -15.99
CA LEU A 323 9.12 1.19 -15.25
C LEU A 323 9.74 0.26 -14.21
N PRO A 324 11.07 0.35 -13.98
CA PRO A 324 11.68 -0.39 -12.89
C PRO A 324 10.89 -0.10 -11.64
N PHE A 325 10.35 -1.15 -11.02
CA PHE A 325 9.66 -1.05 -9.74
C PHE A 325 10.55 -0.22 -8.81
N GLN A 326 10.11 1.00 -8.50
CA GLN A 326 10.82 1.89 -7.59
C GLN A 326 10.53 1.41 -6.17
N SER A 327 10.94 0.19 -5.84
CA SER A 327 11.16 -0.12 -4.44
C SER A 327 12.24 0.84 -3.97
N ASN A 328 11.92 1.66 -2.97
CA ASN A 328 12.90 2.51 -2.28
C ASN A 328 14.07 1.70 -1.68
N GLN A 329 14.02 0.38 -1.75
CA GLN A 329 15.15 -0.51 -1.58
C GLN A 329 15.62 -0.98 -2.96
N GLN A 330 16.58 -0.25 -3.53
CA GLN A 330 17.45 -0.86 -4.52
C GLN A 330 18.23 -1.95 -3.78
N TYR A 331 17.79 -3.21 -3.92
CA TYR A 331 18.64 -4.34 -3.59
C TYR A 331 19.85 -4.22 -4.50
N GLN A 332 20.95 -3.66 -3.98
CA GLN A 332 22.23 -3.68 -4.66
C GLN A 332 22.49 -5.16 -4.96
N PRO A 333 22.60 -5.55 -6.25
CA PRO A 333 22.91 -6.93 -6.58
C PRO A 333 24.17 -7.28 -5.82
N GLN A 334 24.12 -8.32 -4.98
CA GLN A 334 25.29 -8.71 -4.21
C GLN A 334 26.44 -8.89 -5.21
N SER A 335 27.57 -8.22 -4.94
CA SER A 335 28.71 -8.29 -5.84
C SER A 335 29.17 -9.74 -5.88
N ILE A 336 29.24 -10.28 -7.09
CA ILE A 336 29.80 -11.60 -7.37
C ILE A 336 31.20 -11.65 -6.73
N PRO A 337 31.56 -12.68 -5.96
CA PRO A 337 32.88 -12.78 -5.33
C PRO A 337 34.02 -12.62 -6.34
N GLN A 338 35.14 -11.99 -5.96
CA GLN A 338 36.26 -11.75 -6.88
C GLN A 338 36.88 -13.04 -7.44
N ASN A 339 36.76 -14.15 -6.71
CA ASN A 339 37.24 -15.48 -7.09
C ASN A 339 36.13 -16.35 -7.72
N TRP A 340 35.14 -15.74 -8.37
CA TRP A 340 34.01 -16.45 -8.98
C TRP A 340 34.40 -17.07 -10.32
N ASN A 341 34.46 -18.40 -10.37
CA ASN A 341 34.67 -19.19 -11.58
C ASN A 341 33.66 -20.34 -11.64
N PRO A 342 32.39 -20.04 -11.95
CA PRO A 342 31.31 -21.01 -11.83
C PRO A 342 31.36 -22.05 -12.94
N VAL A 343 31.06 -23.29 -12.59
CA VAL A 343 30.71 -24.31 -13.58
C VAL A 343 29.28 -24.06 -14.04
N GLN A 344 29.09 -23.83 -15.34
CA GLN A 344 27.76 -23.66 -15.91
C GLN A 344 27.10 -25.03 -16.12
N LEU A 345 25.94 -25.25 -15.49
CA LEU A 345 25.13 -26.45 -15.68
C LEU A 345 23.90 -26.11 -16.55
N GLN A 346 23.36 -27.12 -17.21
CA GLN A 346 22.08 -27.01 -17.91
C GLN A 346 20.93 -27.42 -16.99
N GLN A 347 19.73 -26.90 -17.27
CA GLN A 347 18.52 -27.31 -16.55
C GLN A 347 18.27 -28.81 -16.77
N ALA A 348 18.03 -29.53 -15.68
CA ALA A 348 17.78 -30.97 -15.74
C ALA A 348 16.37 -31.25 -16.28
N GLN A 349 16.23 -32.33 -17.05
CA GLN A 349 14.92 -32.89 -17.37
C GLN A 349 14.52 -33.83 -16.23
N PHE A 350 13.35 -33.59 -15.64
CA PHE A 350 12.85 -34.39 -14.53
C PHE A 350 11.84 -35.41 -15.03
N ASN A 351 12.01 -36.67 -14.62
CA ASN A 351 10.97 -37.67 -14.81
C ASN A 351 9.83 -37.48 -13.76
N PRO A 352 8.63 -38.03 -14.01
CA PRO A 352 7.50 -37.87 -13.08
C PRO A 352 7.76 -38.37 -11.65
N MET A 353 8.62 -39.38 -11.49
CA MET A 353 8.97 -39.93 -10.18
C MET A 353 9.81 -38.92 -9.37
N GLN A 354 10.81 -38.30 -9.99
CA GLN A 354 11.62 -37.24 -9.36
C GLN A 354 10.75 -36.03 -8.99
N TYR A 355 9.80 -35.66 -9.87
CA TYR A 355 8.86 -34.58 -9.59
C TYR A 355 8.02 -34.86 -8.33
N ASN A 356 7.47 -36.07 -8.21
CA ASN A 356 6.70 -36.48 -7.04
C ASN A 356 7.53 -36.50 -5.75
N GLN A 357 8.78 -37.00 -5.80
CA GLN A 357 9.69 -36.99 -4.66
C GLN A 357 10.00 -35.56 -4.18
N MET A 358 10.27 -34.65 -5.12
CA MET A 358 10.52 -33.25 -4.81
C MET A 358 9.29 -32.58 -4.19
N GLN A 359 8.10 -32.85 -4.74
CA GLN A 359 6.85 -32.32 -4.20
C GLN A 359 6.61 -32.80 -2.75
N GLN A 360 6.88 -34.08 -2.46
CA GLN A 360 6.76 -34.62 -1.10
C GLN A 360 7.74 -33.95 -0.12
N GLN A 361 9.01 -33.79 -0.49
CA GLN A 361 9.99 -33.10 0.35
C GLN A 361 9.63 -31.62 0.57
N HIS A 362 9.13 -30.95 -0.47
CA HIS A 362 8.65 -29.59 -0.35
C HIS A 362 7.48 -29.47 0.63
N LEU A 363 6.49 -30.37 0.55
CA LEU A 363 5.37 -30.41 1.50
C LEU A 363 5.81 -30.68 2.94
N GLN A 364 6.82 -31.54 3.15
CA GLN A 364 7.39 -31.79 4.47
C GLN A 364 8.05 -30.54 5.06
N ASN A 365 8.85 -29.83 4.25
CA ASN A 365 9.49 -28.58 4.66
C ASN A 365 8.45 -27.50 4.98
N LEU A 366 7.41 -27.36 4.14
CA LEU A 366 6.30 -26.43 4.39
C LEU A 366 5.54 -26.78 5.68
N ALA A 367 5.23 -28.05 5.91
CA ALA A 367 4.54 -28.48 7.12
C ALA A 367 5.39 -28.19 8.38
N TYR A 368 6.71 -28.31 8.29
CA TYR A 368 7.63 -27.94 9.36
C TYR A 368 7.67 -26.42 9.60
N GLU A 369 7.76 -25.62 8.54
CA GLU A 369 7.72 -24.16 8.63
C GLU A 369 6.38 -23.66 9.21
N GLN A 370 5.27 -24.26 8.80
CA GLN A 370 3.95 -23.96 9.36
C GLN A 370 3.92 -24.26 10.86
N LYS A 371 4.48 -25.38 11.31
CA LYS A 371 4.57 -25.69 12.76
C LYS A 371 5.41 -24.66 13.51
N LEU A 372 6.51 -24.19 12.93
CA LEU A 372 7.31 -23.11 13.54
C LEU A 372 6.51 -21.81 13.65
N TYR A 373 5.73 -21.48 12.61
CA TYR A 373 4.88 -20.30 12.59
C TYR A 373 3.71 -20.40 13.55
N ASP A 374 3.01 -21.53 13.61
CA ASP A 374 1.93 -21.77 14.56
C ASP A 374 2.44 -21.69 16.01
N ASN A 375 3.63 -22.24 16.28
CA ASN A 375 4.30 -22.09 17.57
C ASN A 375 4.64 -20.62 17.87
N TYR A 376 5.02 -19.82 16.86
CA TYR A 376 5.24 -18.39 17.02
C TYR A 376 3.93 -17.64 17.31
N LEU A 377 2.88 -17.89 16.53
CA LEU A 377 1.56 -17.30 16.71
C LEU A 377 0.90 -17.73 18.01
N ALA A 378 1.19 -18.91 18.56
CA ALA A 378 0.70 -19.29 19.88
C ALA A 378 1.33 -18.43 21.00
N ILE A 379 2.54 -17.91 20.78
CA ILE A 379 3.27 -17.06 21.73
C ILE A 379 2.88 -15.58 21.57
N GLU A 380 2.53 -15.14 20.36
CA GLU A 380 2.23 -13.74 20.04
C GLU A 380 1.03 -13.12 20.80
N PRO A 381 -0.14 -13.78 20.98
CA PRO A 381 -1.24 -13.23 21.76
C PRO A 381 -0.92 -13.14 23.25
N ALA A 382 0.04 -13.92 23.77
CA ALA A 382 0.55 -13.72 25.11
C ALA A 382 1.40 -12.45 25.20
N LYS A 383 2.24 -12.16 24.18
CA LYS A 383 2.99 -10.90 24.11
C LYS A 383 2.10 -9.68 23.89
N ILE A 384 1.15 -9.73 22.95
CA ILE A 384 0.24 -8.60 22.68
C ILE A 384 -0.62 -8.29 23.92
N LYS A 385 -1.07 -9.31 24.66
CA LYS A 385 -1.74 -9.08 25.95
C LYS A 385 -0.84 -8.41 26.98
N VAL A 386 0.43 -8.81 27.05
CA VAL A 386 1.41 -8.21 27.96
C VAL A 386 1.73 -6.78 27.55
N ASP A 387 1.99 -6.52 26.26
CA ASP A 387 2.31 -5.19 25.74
C ASP A 387 1.11 -4.23 25.90
N TYR A 388 -0.11 -4.69 25.61
CA TYR A 388 -1.33 -3.91 25.84
C TYR A 388 -1.58 -3.65 27.33
N GLN A 389 -1.32 -4.64 28.21
CA GLN A 389 -1.38 -4.44 29.65
C GLN A 389 -0.32 -3.43 30.13
N GLN A 390 0.88 -3.48 29.57
CA GLN A 390 1.97 -2.56 29.88
C GLN A 390 1.63 -1.13 29.44
N GLU A 391 1.06 -0.98 28.25
CA GLU A 391 0.63 0.31 27.70
C GLU A 391 -0.52 0.90 28.52
N MET A 392 -1.53 0.09 28.86
CA MET A 392 -2.60 0.47 29.81
C MET A 392 -2.05 0.92 31.16
N LEU A 393 -1.04 0.21 31.70
CA LEU A 393 -0.36 0.58 32.94
C LEU A 393 0.38 1.92 32.82
N ASN A 394 1.07 2.15 31.70
CA ASN A 394 1.77 3.40 31.43
C ASN A 394 0.79 4.57 31.29
N THR A 395 -0.32 4.40 30.57
CA THR A 395 -1.37 5.41 30.46
C THR A 395 -2.00 5.71 31.82
N GLN A 396 -2.25 4.67 32.63
CA GLN A 396 -2.78 4.86 33.99
C GLN A 396 -1.78 5.62 34.88
N GLN A 397 -0.48 5.31 34.81
CA GLN A 397 0.56 6.07 35.51
C GLN A 397 0.65 7.52 35.03
N GLN A 398 0.57 7.78 33.73
CA GLN A 398 0.56 9.15 33.20
C GLN A 398 -0.64 9.95 33.72
N ASN A 399 -1.83 9.34 33.75
CA ASN A 399 -3.03 9.98 34.31
C ASN A 399 -2.90 10.25 35.82
N ILE A 400 -2.32 9.32 36.58
CA ILE A 400 -2.01 9.51 38.01
C ILE A 400 -1.04 10.68 38.19
N ASN A 401 0.02 10.75 37.39
CA ASN A 401 1.00 11.83 37.47
C ASN A 401 0.39 13.19 37.10
N GLN A 402 -0.48 13.25 36.09
CA GLN A 402 -1.20 14.48 35.73
C GLN A 402 -2.15 14.92 36.83
N GLN A 403 -2.91 13.99 37.45
CA GLN A 403 -3.75 14.33 38.59
C GLN A 403 -2.91 14.86 39.76
N GLN A 404 -1.79 14.22 40.08
CA GLN A 404 -0.89 14.70 41.15
C GLN A 404 -0.35 16.11 40.86
N GLN A 405 -0.02 16.44 39.61
CA GLN A 405 0.39 17.80 39.23
C GLN A 405 -0.75 18.82 39.43
N ILE A 406 -2.00 18.45 39.10
CA ILE A 406 -3.17 19.31 39.33
C ILE A 406 -3.38 19.57 40.83
N TYR A 407 -3.13 18.58 41.70
CA TYR A 407 -3.24 18.75 43.16
C TYR A 407 -2.07 19.52 43.79
N GLN A 408 -0.92 19.64 43.13
CA GLN A 408 0.24 20.40 43.63
C GLN A 408 0.23 21.88 43.20
N GLN A 409 -0.48 22.25 42.14
CA GLN A 409 -0.57 23.66 41.70
C GLN A 409 -1.20 24.63 42.74
N PRO A 410 -2.23 24.25 43.53
CA PRO A 410 -2.79 25.14 44.54
C PRO A 410 -1.78 25.48 45.66
N ALA A 411 -0.92 24.52 46.03
CA ALA A 411 0.02 24.72 47.14
C ALA A 411 1.14 25.73 46.79
N GLN A 412 1.66 25.69 45.57
CA GLN A 412 2.67 26.67 45.12
C GLN A 412 2.07 28.06 44.89
N TYR A 413 0.80 28.16 44.48
CA TYR A 413 0.15 29.46 44.30
C TYR A 413 -0.04 30.19 45.65
N TYR A 414 -0.40 29.47 46.73
CA TYR A 414 -0.49 30.05 48.07
C TYR A 414 0.89 30.40 48.67
N GLN A 415 1.93 29.60 48.41
CA GLN A 415 3.28 29.88 48.93
C GLN A 415 3.92 31.11 48.27
N ASN A 416 3.70 31.32 46.96
CA ASN A 416 4.15 32.51 46.25
C ASN A 416 3.36 33.78 46.63
N GLN A 417 2.07 33.68 46.97
CA GLN A 417 1.33 34.82 47.51
C GLN A 417 1.78 35.21 48.93
N ILE A 418 2.23 34.26 49.75
CA ILE A 418 2.79 34.57 51.08
C ILE A 418 4.16 35.25 50.95
N GLN A 419 5.04 34.83 50.02
CA GLN A 419 6.32 35.51 49.79
C GLN A 419 6.16 36.90 49.14
N ALA A 420 5.20 37.09 48.22
CA ALA A 420 4.93 38.40 47.64
C ALA A 420 4.37 39.42 48.67
N ASN A 421 3.64 38.95 49.69
CA ASN A 421 3.14 39.81 50.77
C ASN A 421 4.18 40.11 51.87
N ILE A 422 5.22 39.27 52.03
CA ILE A 422 6.32 39.54 52.97
C ILE A 422 7.31 40.55 52.37
N VAL A 423 7.56 40.52 51.06
CA VAL A 423 8.49 41.47 50.41
C VAL A 423 7.86 42.86 50.25
N ASN A 424 6.54 42.97 50.02
CA ASN A 424 5.86 44.27 49.93
C ASN A 424 5.47 44.89 51.28
N GLY A 425 5.62 44.16 52.40
CA GLY A 425 5.34 44.64 53.76
C GLY A 425 6.50 45.37 54.45
N GLN A 426 7.69 45.43 53.85
CA GLN A 426 8.88 46.08 54.44
C GLN A 426 9.44 47.27 53.64
N GLN A 427 8.77 47.73 52.57
CA GLN A 427 9.18 48.92 51.80
C GLN A 427 8.13 50.05 51.80
N GLN A 428 7.50 50.29 52.95
CA GLN A 428 6.76 51.54 53.19
C GLN A 428 7.18 52.19 54.50
N GLN A 429 8.41 52.69 54.53
CA GLN A 429 8.80 53.88 55.29
C GLN A 429 10.10 54.42 54.68
N ILE A 430 10.22 55.75 54.65
CA ILE A 430 11.36 56.53 54.17
C ILE A 430 11.41 56.71 52.63
N TYR A 431 10.69 57.70 52.08
CA TYR A 431 11.24 59.04 51.85
C TYR A 431 10.14 60.01 51.40
N ALA A 432 10.14 61.15 52.08
CA ALA A 432 9.30 62.30 51.82
C ALA A 432 9.97 63.23 50.78
N ALA A 433 9.08 63.87 50.01
CA ALA A 433 9.19 65.23 49.48
C ALA A 433 10.26 65.48 48.39
N GLN A 434 9.84 65.96 47.21
CA GLN A 434 9.59 67.38 46.96
C GLN A 434 9.20 67.65 45.48
N ASN A 435 8.37 68.68 45.34
CA ASN A 435 8.11 69.54 44.16
C ASN A 435 7.19 68.99 43.04
N TYR A 436 5.92 69.39 42.92
CA TYR A 436 5.29 70.70 42.59
C TYR A 436 5.45 71.17 41.13
N ASN A 437 4.28 71.30 40.46
CA ASN A 437 3.92 72.12 39.28
C ASN A 437 4.50 71.70 37.91
N ASN A 438 3.78 71.75 36.77
CA ASN A 438 2.58 72.50 36.40
C ASN A 438 1.98 71.96 35.07
N ASN A 439 0.66 72.17 34.88
CA ASN A 439 -0.09 72.53 33.66
C ASN A 439 -0.06 71.62 32.41
N ILE A 440 -1.20 71.08 31.94
CA ILE A 440 -2.39 71.70 31.31
C ILE A 440 -2.22 71.91 29.78
N ASN A 441 -3.27 71.48 29.06
CA ASN A 441 -3.67 71.71 27.66
C ASN A 441 -3.11 70.75 26.60
N GLN A 442 -3.81 70.39 25.51
CA GLN A 442 -5.23 70.36 25.11
C GLN A 442 -5.23 69.64 23.73
N PHE A 443 -6.34 68.96 23.42
CA PHE A 443 -6.98 68.78 22.11
C PHE A 443 -6.20 68.42 20.81
N ASN A 444 -6.78 67.39 20.16
CA ASN A 444 -7.32 67.34 18.78
C ASN A 444 -6.59 66.55 17.66
N GLN A 445 -7.41 65.65 17.09
CA GLN A 445 -7.64 65.32 15.67
C GLN A 445 -6.86 64.18 14.98
N VAL A 446 -7.68 63.43 14.23
CA VAL A 446 -7.58 62.23 13.36
C VAL A 446 -7.23 62.69 11.91
N PRO A 447 -7.07 61.88 10.81
CA PRO A 447 -6.82 60.45 10.52
C PRO A 447 -5.65 60.13 9.52
N GLY A 448 -5.39 58.83 9.24
CA GLY A 448 -4.83 58.31 7.98
C GLY A 448 -4.25 56.89 8.12
N GLN A 449 -4.80 55.84 7.48
CA GLN A 449 -4.33 55.21 6.21
C GLN A 449 -2.91 54.57 6.35
N GLU A 450 -2.58 53.31 6.03
CA GLU A 450 -2.98 52.32 5.02
C GLU A 450 -2.67 50.87 5.50
N ILE A 451 -3.27 49.86 4.87
CA ILE A 451 -3.00 48.41 5.05
C ILE A 451 -2.24 47.91 3.80
N PRO A 452 -1.08 47.23 3.93
CA PRO A 452 -0.51 46.45 2.82
C PRO A 452 -0.92 44.98 2.90
N LEU A 453 -1.35 44.48 1.74
CA LEU A 453 -1.59 43.07 1.42
C LEU A 453 -0.27 42.27 1.39
N GLY A 454 -0.16 41.23 2.22
CA GLY A 454 0.91 40.25 2.15
C GLY A 454 0.60 39.13 1.15
N GLN A 455 1.47 38.97 0.15
CA GLN A 455 1.56 37.77 -0.68
C GLN A 455 2.43 36.71 0.03
N PRO A 456 2.06 35.41 0.01
CA PRO A 456 2.95 34.35 0.45
C PRO A 456 3.97 33.98 -0.63
N VAL A 457 5.23 33.94 -0.21
CA VAL A 457 6.42 33.54 -0.98
C VAL A 457 6.44 32.02 -1.14
N MET A 458 6.58 31.53 -2.38
CA MET A 458 6.96 30.15 -2.69
C MET A 458 8.43 29.92 -2.32
N GLN A 459 8.70 28.89 -1.51
CA GLN A 459 10.06 28.42 -1.26
C GLN A 459 10.42 27.28 -2.21
N ASP A 460 11.45 27.51 -3.00
CA ASP A 460 12.15 26.54 -3.83
C ASP A 460 12.79 25.43 -2.98
N GLN A 461 12.51 24.18 -3.34
CA GLN A 461 13.28 23.01 -2.89
C GLN A 461 14.22 22.58 -4.00
N ASN A 462 15.50 22.94 -3.89
CA ASN A 462 16.59 22.35 -4.64
C ASN A 462 17.86 22.37 -3.79
N LYS A 463 18.19 21.24 -3.15
CA LYS A 463 19.58 20.92 -2.78
C LYS A 463 19.82 19.41 -2.90
N VAL A 464 20.49 19.08 -3.99
CA VAL A 464 21.32 17.89 -4.17
C VAL A 464 22.59 18.09 -3.33
N TYR A 465 23.00 17.10 -2.56
CA TYR A 465 24.37 16.99 -2.09
C TYR A 465 24.97 15.67 -2.55
N ILE A 466 26.20 15.82 -3.05
CA ILE A 466 27.16 14.84 -3.57
C ILE A 466 27.62 13.92 -2.45
#